data_AF-A0A3S0X3T3-F1
#
_entry.id   AF-A0A3S0X3T3-F1
#
_cell.length_a   1.000
_cell.length_b   1.000
_cell.length_c   1.000
_cell.angle_alpha   90.00
_cell.angle_beta   90.00
_cell.angle_gamma   90.00
#
_symmetry.space_group_name_H-M   'P 1'
#
loop_
_entity.id
_entity.type
_entity.pdbx_description
1 polymer ?
#
loop_
_entity_poly.entity_id
_entity_poly.type
_entity_poly.pdbx_seq_one_letter_code
_entity_poly.pdbx_strand_id
1 'polypeptide(L)'
;MRRYTLISIGLPRNVKSPVKNEYVADSIKKEEFFQHEAIDFSTRNAVLEAQSNWYAGPRNLMVVLEYETSADNEATIFSFSPNVYASDLGISTYYFNEPLILQVQEGRHRGLTQVHHTETLNPNQSTHTTSVHESVRASLENLKAHYTEIDIAKNICAIKKFAKEITSHNFPEIPALKLQAAQHFIQNMEAIFHEKEMITQLTIDCILALVWEGMHVNPSRITVAKEAFIKNLYESQRGYNLDKKNRDDGGKDKPICISGIINKLVDTLNGLHPLVNIIYVTQETASLKLMSLVREHTLNFIKLAPNPAKLFEEIKKLQVSTGMTVQWGIPPSILKAIAGAVMEEFYKEFEQILPKQLCEEIFAQFDYISLDKKTFNRLAEAPNTQHEVVHGKRTSIEEACTQMLMLVEQKLHALFKASAVSQSILGDIESTRILNTLYKELLNAAKLYFFQDITFAAFKQLSGNAIQDARVLLQTNSAWEDFFTTLPSIMEEVKNCSIKPVAPKNPGSIFNFFNEKPFHQATEIEREKDSHSPREMPSFG
;
A
#
# COMPACT_ATOMS: atom_id res chain seq x y z
N MET A 1 -4.66 42.75 -8.80
CA MET A 1 -5.79 41.84 -9.09
C MET A 1 -6.25 41.31 -7.75
N ARG A 2 -7.55 41.42 -7.46
CA ARG A 2 -8.13 40.98 -6.19
C ARG A 2 -7.95 39.48 -6.00
N ARG A 3 -7.48 39.11 -4.82
CA ARG A 3 -7.25 37.75 -4.36
C ARG A 3 -8.03 37.52 -3.07
N TYR A 4 -8.34 36.27 -2.80
CA TYR A 4 -9.08 35.88 -1.61
C TYR A 4 -8.34 34.79 -0.86
N THR A 5 -8.36 34.85 0.47
CA THR A 5 -7.79 33.78 1.30
C THR A 5 -8.67 33.53 2.53
N LEU A 6 -8.47 32.38 3.16
CA LEU A 6 -9.22 31.94 4.31
C LEU A 6 -8.29 31.89 5.53
N ILE A 7 -8.62 32.66 6.56
CA ILE A 7 -7.87 32.68 7.82
C ILE A 7 -8.73 32.16 8.96
N SER A 8 -8.08 31.68 10.02
CA SER A 8 -8.72 31.26 11.26
C SER A 8 -8.26 32.15 12.42
N ILE A 9 -9.20 32.83 13.08
CA ILE A 9 -8.94 33.64 14.28
C ILE A 9 -9.34 32.83 15.51
N GLY A 10 -8.38 32.63 16.43
CA GLY A 10 -8.65 31.94 17.69
C GLY A 10 -9.46 32.81 18.65
N LEU A 11 -10.59 32.30 19.13
CA LEU A 11 -11.48 32.98 20.06
C LEU A 11 -11.05 32.70 21.52
N PRO A 12 -10.82 33.75 22.33
CA PRO A 12 -10.62 33.63 23.77
C PRO A 12 -11.81 32.95 24.44
N ARG A 13 -11.57 32.24 25.56
CA ARG A 13 -12.61 31.49 26.29
C ARG A 13 -13.80 32.33 26.74
N ASN A 14 -13.63 33.65 26.85
CA ASN A 14 -14.62 34.61 27.34
C ASN A 14 -15.35 35.38 26.23
N VAL A 15 -15.02 35.17 24.95
CA VAL A 15 -15.77 35.80 23.84
C VAL A 15 -17.07 35.04 23.61
N LYS A 16 -18.20 35.71 23.86
CA LYS A 16 -19.54 35.18 23.56
C LYS A 16 -19.90 35.45 22.10
N SER A 17 -20.54 34.48 21.44
CA SER A 17 -21.13 34.66 20.11
C SER A 17 -22.34 35.63 20.17
N PRO A 18 -22.55 36.52 19.17
CA PRO A 18 -21.75 36.70 17.96
C PRO A 18 -20.47 37.52 18.20
N VAL A 19 -19.38 37.16 17.50
CA VAL A 19 -18.12 37.91 17.52
C VAL A 19 -18.31 39.23 16.78
N LYS A 20 -17.94 40.34 17.42
CA LYS A 20 -18.03 41.68 16.84
C LYS A 20 -17.01 41.87 15.71
N ASN A 21 -17.37 42.58 14.64
CA ASN A 21 -16.46 42.88 13.52
C ASN A 21 -15.21 43.64 13.98
N GLU A 22 -15.33 44.49 14.99
CA GLU A 22 -14.20 45.23 15.57
C GLU A 22 -13.15 44.27 16.15
N TYR A 23 -13.56 43.16 16.75
CA TYR A 23 -12.64 42.15 17.26
C TYR A 23 -11.88 41.46 16.12
N VAL A 24 -12.60 41.11 15.03
CA VAL A 24 -11.99 40.50 13.84
C VAL A 24 -10.98 41.44 13.19
N ALA A 25 -11.36 42.71 13.02
CA ALA A 25 -10.50 43.75 12.48
C ALA A 25 -9.24 43.93 13.34
N ASP A 26 -9.37 43.96 14.66
CA ASP A 26 -8.24 44.09 15.58
C ASP A 26 -7.32 42.87 15.55
N SER A 27 -7.86 41.64 15.46
CA SER A 27 -7.05 40.43 15.32
C SER A 27 -6.29 40.39 14.00
N ILE A 28 -6.89 40.83 12.89
CA ILE A 28 -6.19 40.94 11.59
C ILE A 28 -5.06 41.98 11.68
N LYS A 29 -5.33 43.15 12.26
CA LYS A 29 -4.32 44.23 12.44
C LYS A 29 -3.13 43.80 13.31
N LYS A 30 -3.35 42.92 14.28
CA LYS A 30 -2.30 42.38 15.16
C LYS A 30 -1.63 41.12 14.60
N GLU A 31 -2.04 40.66 13.43
CA GLU A 31 -1.59 39.38 12.85
C GLU A 31 -1.88 38.17 13.78
N GLU A 32 -2.93 38.26 14.61
CA GLU A 32 -3.36 37.21 15.56
C GLU A 32 -4.30 36.20 14.88
N PHE A 33 -3.87 35.63 13.75
CA PHE A 33 -4.63 34.63 13.01
C PHE A 33 -3.73 33.52 12.48
N PHE A 34 -4.33 32.36 12.24
CA PHE A 34 -3.68 31.25 11.56
C PHE A 34 -4.09 31.28 10.10
N GLN A 35 -3.11 31.49 9.23
CA GLN A 35 -3.27 31.19 7.82
C GLN A 35 -3.09 29.69 7.66
N HIS A 36 -4.15 28.97 7.33
CA HIS A 36 -4.02 27.59 6.90
C HIS A 36 -3.22 27.57 5.58
N GLU A 37 -2.39 26.55 5.39
CA GLU A 37 -1.45 26.40 4.26
C GLU A 37 -2.03 27.03 2.98
N ALA A 38 -1.36 28.08 2.51
CA ALA A 38 -1.94 29.19 1.76
C ALA A 38 -2.83 28.74 0.59
N ILE A 39 -4.15 28.76 0.79
CA ILE A 39 -5.09 28.72 -0.32
C ILE A 39 -5.42 30.15 -0.71
N ASP A 40 -4.86 30.55 -1.84
CA ASP A 40 -5.07 31.83 -2.49
C ASP A 40 -6.00 31.60 -3.69
N PHE A 41 -7.17 32.23 -3.65
CA PHE A 41 -8.22 32.07 -4.64
C PHE A 41 -8.35 33.31 -5.51
N SER A 42 -8.53 33.10 -6.81
CA SER A 42 -8.76 34.18 -7.78
C SER A 42 -10.17 34.77 -7.72
N THR A 43 -11.12 34.09 -7.06
CA THR A 43 -12.51 34.53 -6.96
C THR A 43 -13.10 34.30 -5.57
N ARG A 44 -14.08 35.14 -5.20
CA ARG A 44 -14.81 35.02 -3.93
C ARG A 44 -15.58 33.71 -3.82
N ASN A 45 -16.14 33.22 -4.92
CA ASN A 45 -16.93 31.99 -4.90
C ASN A 45 -16.05 30.76 -4.58
N ALA A 46 -14.84 30.71 -5.13
CA ALA A 46 -13.92 29.60 -4.89
C ALA A 46 -13.48 29.51 -3.42
N VAL A 47 -13.23 30.64 -2.75
CA VAL A 47 -12.90 30.64 -1.31
C VAL A 47 -14.10 30.26 -0.44
N LEU A 48 -15.32 30.65 -0.82
CA LEU A 48 -16.55 30.29 -0.11
C LEU A 48 -16.86 28.79 -0.26
N GLU A 49 -16.65 28.23 -1.44
CA GLU A 49 -16.76 26.80 -1.69
C GLU A 49 -15.76 26.01 -0.83
N ALA A 50 -14.48 26.40 -0.85
CA ALA A 50 -13.46 25.80 0.01
C ALA A 50 -13.80 25.92 1.51
N GLN A 51 -14.33 27.07 1.94
CA GLN A 51 -14.75 27.30 3.32
C GLN A 51 -15.87 26.35 3.77
N SER A 52 -16.81 25.99 2.88
CA SER A 52 -17.91 25.07 3.20
C SER A 52 -17.43 23.65 3.56
N ASN A 53 -16.26 23.25 3.03
CA ASN A 53 -15.65 21.95 3.29
C ASN A 53 -14.74 21.94 4.53
N TRP A 54 -14.58 23.08 5.22
CA TRP A 54 -13.68 23.19 6.38
C TRP A 54 -14.42 23.14 7.71
N TYR A 55 -13.95 22.24 8.57
CA TYR A 55 -14.37 22.19 9.96
C TYR A 55 -13.64 23.26 10.77
N ALA A 56 -14.35 24.32 11.14
CA ALA A 56 -13.90 25.25 12.15
C ALA A 56 -14.01 24.58 13.52
N GLY A 57 -12.90 24.42 14.24
CA GLY A 57 -12.96 24.00 15.64
C GLY A 57 -13.85 24.97 16.44
N PRO A 58 -14.48 24.56 17.56
CA PRO A 58 -15.48 25.34 18.30
C PRO A 58 -14.97 26.67 18.89
N ARG A 59 -13.67 26.98 18.72
CA ARG A 59 -13.03 28.22 19.16
C ARG A 59 -12.29 28.95 18.05
N ASN A 60 -12.56 28.62 16.79
CA ASN A 60 -11.95 29.27 15.65
C ASN A 60 -13.04 29.96 14.84
N LEU A 61 -12.86 31.25 14.59
CA LEU A 61 -13.67 32.01 13.64
C LEU A 61 -12.98 31.99 12.28
N MET A 62 -13.65 31.40 11.29
CA MET A 62 -13.17 31.43 9.92
C MET A 62 -13.52 32.76 9.27
N VAL A 63 -12.56 33.41 8.63
CA VAL A 63 -12.73 34.72 8.01
C VAL A 63 -12.18 34.68 6.60
N VAL A 64 -12.99 35.10 5.63
CA VAL A 64 -12.54 35.32 4.25
C VAL A 64 -11.95 36.71 4.17
N LEU A 65 -10.71 36.82 3.69
CA LEU A 65 -10.05 38.09 3.40
C LEU A 65 -10.06 38.37 1.90
N GLU A 66 -10.26 39.63 1.54
CA GLU A 66 -10.05 40.16 0.19
C GLU A 66 -8.83 41.08 0.20
N TYR A 67 -7.84 40.79 -0.64
CA TYR A 67 -6.58 41.53 -0.67
C TYR A 67 -6.00 41.69 -2.09
N GLU A 68 -5.02 42.56 -2.23
CA GLU A 68 -4.12 42.65 -3.40
C GLU A 68 -2.68 42.67 -2.95
N THR A 69 -1.81 41.99 -3.69
CA THR A 69 -0.37 42.00 -3.45
C THR A 69 0.30 43.05 -4.33
N SER A 70 1.14 43.90 -3.75
CA SER A 70 2.02 44.81 -4.50
C SER A 70 3.23 44.05 -5.07
N ALA A 71 4.04 44.72 -5.90
CA ALA A 71 5.30 44.17 -6.41
C ALA A 71 6.32 43.90 -5.28
N ASP A 72 6.19 44.60 -4.15
CA ASP A 72 7.08 44.50 -2.98
C ASP A 72 6.58 43.47 -1.96
N ASN A 73 5.70 42.54 -2.37
CA ASN A 73 5.09 41.53 -1.52
C ASN A 73 4.28 42.11 -0.32
N GLU A 74 3.78 43.33 -0.42
CA GLU A 74 2.83 43.85 0.56
C GLU A 74 1.40 43.43 0.21
N ALA A 75 0.67 42.86 1.16
CA ALA A 75 -0.74 42.55 1.00
C ALA A 75 -1.59 43.73 1.52
N THR A 76 -2.30 44.39 0.61
CA THR A 76 -3.30 45.39 0.95
C THR A 76 -4.65 44.70 1.15
N ILE A 77 -5.13 44.61 2.39
CA ILE A 77 -6.43 44.02 2.73
C ILE A 77 -7.51 45.10 2.62
N PHE A 78 -8.56 44.80 1.86
CA PHE A 78 -9.67 45.74 1.62
C PHE A 78 -10.90 45.42 2.44
N SER A 79 -11.21 44.13 2.59
CA SER A 79 -12.41 43.68 3.27
C SER A 79 -12.21 42.33 3.93
N PHE A 80 -13.08 42.03 4.90
CA PHE A 80 -13.22 40.69 5.43
C PHE A 80 -14.69 40.30 5.58
N SER A 81 -14.96 39.00 5.59
CA SER A 81 -16.28 38.43 5.85
C SER A 81 -16.15 37.29 6.87
N PRO A 82 -16.61 37.47 8.12
CA PRO A 82 -16.63 36.39 9.09
C PRO A 82 -17.67 35.34 8.67
N ASN A 83 -17.33 34.07 8.84
CA ASN A 83 -18.27 32.99 8.61
C ASN A 83 -19.38 33.04 9.67
N VAL A 84 -20.62 33.00 9.22
CA VAL A 84 -21.78 32.77 10.09
C VAL A 84 -22.52 31.57 9.51
N TYR A 85 -22.26 30.39 10.04
CA TYR A 85 -23.14 29.21 9.88
C TYR A 85 -24.54 29.41 10.50
N ALA A 86 -24.96 30.64 10.77
CA ALA A 86 -26.33 30.99 11.12
C ALA A 86 -26.94 31.74 9.94
N SER A 87 -27.78 31.04 9.20
CA SER A 87 -28.56 31.49 8.04
C SER A 87 -29.46 32.72 8.27
N ASP A 88 -29.42 33.34 9.46
CA ASP A 88 -30.37 34.37 9.87
C ASP A 88 -29.73 35.76 10.09
N LEU A 89 -28.40 35.88 9.98
CA LEU A 89 -27.71 37.17 10.09
C LEU A 89 -27.01 37.44 8.76
N GLY A 90 -27.61 38.30 7.94
CA GLY A 90 -27.10 38.67 6.61
C GLY A 90 -25.58 38.88 6.61
N ILE A 91 -24.91 38.29 5.62
CA ILE A 91 -23.45 38.34 5.46
C ILE A 91 -23.03 39.81 5.26
N SER A 92 -22.68 40.51 6.35
CA SER A 92 -22.14 41.84 6.24
C SER A 92 -20.65 41.74 5.92
N THR A 93 -20.26 42.07 4.70
CA THR A 93 -18.85 42.29 4.35
C THR A 93 -18.39 43.54 5.07
N TYR A 94 -17.34 43.45 5.88
CA TYR A 94 -16.77 44.60 6.55
C TYR A 94 -15.63 45.16 5.71
N TYR A 95 -15.73 46.44 5.35
CA TYR A 95 -14.67 47.17 4.66
C TYR A 95 -13.88 47.97 5.67
N PHE A 96 -12.54 47.90 5.59
CA PHE A 96 -11.72 48.81 6.38
C PHE A 96 -11.88 50.23 5.83
N ASN A 97 -12.00 51.23 6.72
CA ASN A 97 -12.07 52.64 6.32
C ASN A 97 -10.81 53.09 5.56
N GLU A 98 -9.67 52.47 5.89
CA GLU A 98 -8.41 52.59 5.17
C GLU A 98 -7.88 51.17 4.91
N PRO A 99 -7.37 50.86 3.71
CA PRO A 99 -6.81 49.54 3.43
C PRO A 99 -5.70 49.20 4.43
N LEU A 100 -5.75 47.98 4.97
CA LEU A 100 -4.73 47.51 5.90
C LEU A 100 -3.57 46.92 5.11
N ILE A 101 -2.38 47.51 5.23
CA ILE A 101 -1.16 47.00 4.60
C ILE A 101 -0.51 46.03 5.57
N LEU A 102 -0.44 44.76 5.19
CA LEU A 102 0.35 43.74 5.89
C LEU A 102 1.61 43.44 5.07
N GLN A 103 2.75 43.45 5.74
CA GLN A 103 3.99 42.96 5.17
C GLN A 103 3.90 41.43 5.14
N VAL A 104 3.89 40.83 3.94
CA VAL A 104 4.00 39.38 3.82
C VAL A 104 5.41 39.02 4.27
N GLN A 105 5.57 38.62 5.54
CA GLN A 105 6.88 38.24 6.04
C GLN A 105 7.37 36.98 5.31
N GLU A 106 8.29 37.16 4.36
CA GLU A 106 9.00 36.09 3.65
C GLU A 106 9.80 35.14 4.58
N GLY A 107 9.82 35.41 5.90
CA GLY A 107 10.54 34.62 6.91
C GLY A 107 9.73 33.54 7.64
N ARG A 108 8.43 33.36 7.38
CA ARG A 108 7.63 32.25 7.96
C ARG A 108 6.84 31.42 6.95
N HIS A 109 7.03 31.70 5.66
CA HIS A 109 6.45 30.93 4.56
C HIS A 109 7.56 30.13 3.88
N ARG A 110 7.63 28.82 4.14
CA ARG A 110 8.35 27.90 3.24
C ARG A 110 7.51 27.74 1.99
N GLY A 111 7.87 28.48 0.95
CA GLY A 111 7.40 28.25 -0.42
C GLY A 111 8.48 28.65 -1.42
N LEU A 112 8.84 27.70 -2.29
CA LEU A 112 9.37 27.93 -3.64
C LEU A 112 10.84 28.39 -3.76
N THR A 113 11.76 27.48 -3.46
CA THR A 113 12.99 27.30 -4.26
C THR A 113 13.42 25.84 -4.16
N GLN A 114 13.88 25.25 -5.26
CA GLN A 114 14.40 23.88 -5.31
C GLN A 114 15.46 23.66 -4.22
N VAL A 115 15.07 22.99 -3.15
CA VAL A 115 15.98 22.44 -2.15
C VAL A 115 15.54 21.01 -1.90
N HIS A 116 16.49 20.08 -2.02
CA HIS A 116 16.32 18.68 -1.67
C HIS A 116 15.71 18.56 -0.27
N HIS A 117 14.42 18.20 -0.23
CA HIS A 117 13.76 17.80 1.00
C HIS A 117 14.36 16.47 1.45
N THR A 118 15.11 16.50 2.56
CA THR A 118 15.07 15.38 3.51
C THR A 118 13.74 15.46 4.25
N GLU A 119 12.67 15.15 3.52
CA GLU A 119 11.34 15.00 4.07
C GLU A 119 11.33 13.80 5.00
N THR A 120 10.84 14.03 6.21
CA THR A 120 10.44 12.95 7.11
C THR A 120 9.19 12.33 6.50
N LEU A 121 9.37 11.25 5.73
CA LEU A 121 8.29 10.44 5.17
C LEU A 121 7.30 10.06 6.30
N ASN A 122 6.05 10.48 6.13
CA ASN A 122 4.87 10.04 6.89
C ASN A 122 4.82 10.36 8.40
N PRO A 123 4.40 11.58 8.79
CA PRO A 123 4.11 11.82 10.20
C PRO A 123 2.78 11.17 10.64
N ASN A 124 1.70 11.09 9.84
CA ASN A 124 0.39 10.64 10.38
C ASN A 124 -0.49 9.87 9.38
N GLN A 125 -0.10 8.63 9.06
CA GLN A 125 -1.01 7.72 8.35
C GLN A 125 -2.11 7.23 9.31
N SER A 126 -3.36 7.40 8.92
CA SER A 126 -4.47 6.69 9.55
C SER A 126 -4.23 5.19 9.36
N THR A 127 -4.06 4.44 10.44
CA THR A 127 -4.01 2.97 10.37
C THR A 127 -5.36 2.36 9.99
N HIS A 128 -6.38 3.16 9.66
CA HIS A 128 -7.71 2.73 9.26
C HIS A 128 -7.92 2.62 7.75
N THR A 129 -6.87 2.71 6.93
CA THR A 129 -7.04 2.47 5.49
C THR A 129 -7.23 0.98 5.21
N THR A 130 -8.09 0.67 4.23
CA THR A 130 -8.33 -0.72 3.78
C THR A 130 -7.02 -1.44 3.44
N SER A 131 -6.08 -0.73 2.79
CA SER A 131 -4.77 -1.29 2.41
C SER A 131 -3.94 -1.74 3.61
N VAL A 132 -3.96 -0.98 4.72
CA VAL A 132 -3.24 -1.34 5.94
C VAL A 132 -3.89 -2.58 6.55
N HIS A 133 -5.22 -2.63 6.64
CA HIS A 133 -5.91 -3.80 7.17
C HIS A 133 -5.64 -5.07 6.35
N GLU A 134 -5.69 -5.00 5.01
CA GLU A 134 -5.42 -6.14 4.13
C GLU A 134 -3.97 -6.63 4.23
N SER A 135 -3.00 -5.72 4.25
CA SER A 135 -1.57 -6.08 4.34
C SER A 135 -1.17 -6.58 5.74
N VAL A 136 -1.76 -6.02 6.80
CA VAL A 136 -1.64 -6.55 8.18
C VAL A 136 -2.22 -7.96 8.25
N ARG A 137 -3.41 -8.18 7.68
CA ARG A 137 -4.04 -9.50 7.63
C ARG A 137 -3.15 -10.52 6.94
N ALA A 138 -2.67 -10.23 5.73
CA ALA A 138 -1.79 -11.13 4.99
C ALA A 138 -0.50 -11.45 5.79
N SER A 139 0.06 -10.44 6.46
CA SER A 139 1.23 -10.61 7.34
C SER A 139 0.93 -11.53 8.52
N LEU A 140 -0.23 -11.41 9.16
CA LEU A 140 -0.66 -12.29 10.25
C LEU A 140 -0.88 -13.73 9.79
N GLU A 141 -1.49 -13.94 8.63
CA GLU A 141 -1.66 -15.27 8.02
C GLU A 141 -0.30 -15.92 7.74
N ASN A 142 0.65 -15.17 7.20
CA ASN A 142 2.02 -15.64 6.95
C ASN A 142 2.76 -15.98 8.25
N LEU A 143 2.68 -15.12 9.27
CA LEU A 143 3.29 -15.38 10.58
C LEU A 143 2.69 -16.64 11.23
N LYS A 144 1.36 -16.77 11.24
CA LYS A 144 0.67 -17.94 11.79
C LYS A 144 1.07 -19.23 11.08
N ALA A 145 1.16 -19.20 9.75
CA ALA A 145 1.59 -20.35 8.96
C ALA A 145 3.05 -20.73 9.22
N HIS A 146 3.91 -19.75 9.52
CA HIS A 146 5.32 -19.98 9.82
C HIS A 146 5.56 -20.48 11.25
N TYR A 147 4.85 -19.92 12.24
CA TYR A 147 4.95 -20.28 13.66
C TYR A 147 3.81 -21.19 14.09
N THR A 148 3.80 -22.42 13.58
CA THR A 148 2.71 -23.38 13.81
C THR A 148 2.58 -23.84 15.26
N GLU A 149 3.68 -23.84 16.03
CA GLU A 149 3.74 -24.30 17.42
C GLU A 149 4.08 -23.17 18.39
N ILE A 150 3.32 -22.08 18.31
CA ILE A 150 3.56 -20.93 19.20
C ILE A 150 3.07 -21.17 20.63
N ASP A 151 3.98 -21.09 21.60
CA ASP A 151 3.64 -21.11 23.02
C ASP A 151 3.19 -19.72 23.47
N ILE A 152 1.88 -19.47 23.39
CA ILE A 152 1.27 -18.18 23.73
C ILE A 152 1.58 -17.81 25.18
N ALA A 153 1.42 -18.74 26.13
CA ALA A 153 1.59 -18.47 27.56
C ALA A 153 3.04 -18.08 27.90
N LYS A 154 4.02 -18.79 27.34
CA LYS A 154 5.45 -18.47 27.49
C LYS A 154 5.77 -17.09 26.94
N ASN A 155 5.28 -16.77 25.74
CA ASN A 155 5.55 -15.47 25.11
C ASN A 155 4.90 -14.31 25.86
N ILE A 156 3.66 -14.45 26.32
CA ILE A 156 3.00 -13.46 27.17
C ILE A 156 3.75 -13.27 28.50
N CYS A 157 4.26 -14.35 29.10
CA CYS A 157 5.12 -14.26 30.29
C CYS A 157 6.43 -13.49 30.01
N ALA A 158 7.05 -13.71 28.84
CA ALA A 158 8.24 -12.98 28.42
C ALA A 158 7.95 -11.48 28.21
N ILE A 159 6.85 -11.13 27.56
CA ILE A 159 6.41 -9.73 27.38
C ILE A 159 6.19 -9.04 28.74
N LYS A 160 5.54 -9.72 29.69
CA LYS A 160 5.35 -9.18 31.05
C LYS A 160 6.66 -8.98 31.80
N LYS A 161 7.66 -9.86 31.59
CA LYS A 161 9.02 -9.65 32.13
C LYS A 161 9.69 -8.46 31.47
N PHE A 162 9.59 -8.35 30.15
CA PHE A 162 10.12 -7.23 29.38
C PHE A 162 9.54 -5.88 29.83
N ALA A 163 8.28 -5.79 30.23
CA ALA A 163 7.70 -4.56 30.79
C ALA A 163 8.50 -3.99 31.97
N LYS A 164 9.14 -4.85 32.77
CA LYS A 164 10.01 -4.45 33.89
C LYS A 164 11.36 -3.90 33.42
N GLU A 165 11.77 -4.24 32.19
CA GLU A 165 12.99 -3.74 31.55
C GLU A 165 12.78 -2.39 30.85
N ILE A 166 11.53 -1.98 30.59
CA ILE A 166 11.19 -0.70 29.94
C ILE A 166 11.46 0.45 30.93
N THR A 167 12.70 0.91 31.00
CA THR A 167 13.17 1.97 31.90
C THR A 167 14.04 2.96 31.14
N SER A 168 14.15 4.19 31.65
CA SER A 168 15.03 5.21 31.07
C SER A 168 16.51 4.82 31.13
N HIS A 169 16.89 3.86 31.97
CA HIS A 169 18.25 3.31 32.00
C HIS A 169 18.52 2.40 30.80
N ASN A 170 17.58 1.52 30.47
CA ASN A 170 17.74 0.57 29.36
C ASN A 170 17.42 1.18 27.99
N PHE A 171 16.58 2.22 27.95
CA PHE A 171 16.15 2.91 26.73
C PHE A 171 16.26 4.44 26.91
N PRO A 172 17.48 5.00 27.05
CA PRO A 172 17.69 6.41 27.39
C PRO A 172 17.19 7.38 26.31
N GLU A 173 17.14 6.94 25.05
CA GLU A 173 16.69 7.76 23.92
C GLU A 173 15.16 7.87 23.81
N ILE A 174 14.41 7.08 24.58
CA ILE A 174 12.95 7.09 24.55
C ILE A 174 12.41 7.97 25.69
N PRO A 175 11.57 8.98 25.40
CA PRO A 175 10.99 9.84 26.44
C PRO A 175 10.24 9.05 27.52
N ALA A 176 10.39 9.45 28.78
CA ALA A 176 9.81 8.78 29.95
C ALA A 176 8.29 8.54 29.83
N LEU A 177 7.53 9.48 29.27
CA LEU A 177 6.10 9.33 29.03
C LEU A 177 5.79 8.14 28.11
N LYS A 178 6.58 7.93 27.06
CA LYS A 178 6.40 6.80 26.13
C LYS A 178 6.72 5.47 26.80
N LEU A 179 7.78 5.43 27.60
CA LEU A 179 8.16 4.26 28.39
C LEU A 179 7.03 3.87 29.37
N GLN A 180 6.50 4.84 30.12
CA GLN A 180 5.42 4.62 31.06
C GLN A 180 4.14 4.11 30.36
N ALA A 181 3.77 4.71 29.24
CA ALA A 181 2.60 4.29 28.48
C ALA A 181 2.73 2.86 27.92
N ALA A 182 3.91 2.49 27.42
CA ALA A 182 4.17 1.12 26.96
C ALA A 182 4.05 0.11 28.12
N GLN A 183 4.53 0.45 29.32
CA GLN A 183 4.34 -0.36 30.52
C GLN A 183 2.86 -0.48 30.90
N HIS A 184 2.11 0.63 30.88
CA HIS A 184 0.67 0.64 31.15
C HIS A 184 -0.09 -0.24 30.16
N PHE A 185 0.29 -0.22 28.87
CA PHE A 185 -0.32 -1.12 27.89
C PHE A 185 -0.17 -2.58 28.30
N ILE A 186 1.07 -3.02 28.61
CA ILE A 186 1.35 -4.41 29.00
C ILE A 186 0.65 -4.79 30.33
N GLN A 187 0.51 -3.85 31.25
CA GLN A 187 -0.20 -4.08 32.51
C GLN A 187 -1.72 -4.28 32.30
N ASN A 188 -2.30 -3.64 31.28
CA ASN A 188 -3.73 -3.64 31.03
C ASN A 188 -4.17 -4.58 29.88
N MET A 189 -3.24 -5.14 29.10
CA MET A 189 -3.54 -5.90 27.88
C MET A 189 -4.41 -7.15 28.12
N GLU A 190 -4.41 -7.72 29.32
CA GLU A 190 -5.26 -8.87 29.67
C GLU A 190 -6.75 -8.58 29.45
N ALA A 191 -7.17 -7.33 29.67
CA ALA A 191 -8.55 -6.91 29.47
C ALA A 191 -9.01 -7.04 28.01
N ILE A 192 -8.08 -7.06 27.05
CA ILE A 192 -8.37 -7.10 25.61
C ILE A 192 -7.88 -8.38 24.92
N PHE A 193 -7.30 -9.35 25.64
CA PHE A 193 -6.77 -10.57 25.02
C PHE A 193 -7.79 -11.37 24.22
N HIS A 194 -9.05 -11.38 24.66
CA HIS A 194 -10.13 -12.11 24.00
C HIS A 194 -10.63 -11.44 22.71
N GLU A 195 -10.25 -10.19 22.47
CA GLU A 195 -10.58 -9.47 21.25
C GLU A 195 -9.87 -10.10 20.06
N LYS A 196 -10.55 -10.13 18.90
CA LYS A 196 -10.07 -10.81 17.70
C LYS A 196 -9.93 -9.86 16.53
N GLU A 197 -8.92 -10.13 15.69
CA GLU A 197 -8.90 -9.60 14.34
C GLU A 197 -10.04 -10.25 13.53
N MET A 198 -10.81 -9.42 12.83
CA MET A 198 -12.11 -9.82 12.26
C MET A 198 -12.02 -10.98 11.27
N ILE A 199 -10.92 -11.13 10.54
CA ILE A 199 -10.86 -12.09 9.43
C ILE A 199 -10.03 -13.32 9.75
N THR A 200 -8.81 -13.14 10.24
CA THR A 200 -7.93 -14.23 10.69
C THR A 200 -8.42 -14.91 11.97
N GLN A 201 -9.33 -14.25 12.71
CA GLN A 201 -9.87 -14.69 13.99
C GLN A 201 -8.81 -14.91 15.07
N LEU A 202 -7.60 -14.35 14.88
CA LEU A 202 -6.53 -14.37 15.86
C LEU A 202 -6.84 -13.41 17.00
N THR A 203 -6.67 -13.90 18.21
CA THR A 203 -6.80 -13.12 19.45
C THR A 203 -5.58 -12.23 19.67
N ILE A 204 -5.73 -11.15 20.44
CA ILE A 204 -4.62 -10.20 20.69
C ILE A 204 -3.43 -10.89 21.39
N ASP A 205 -3.66 -11.83 22.31
CA ASP A 205 -2.57 -12.57 22.96
C ASP A 205 -1.78 -13.44 21.97
N CYS A 206 -2.47 -14.07 21.01
CA CYS A 206 -1.84 -14.82 19.94
C CYS A 206 -1.03 -13.90 19.02
N ILE A 207 -1.57 -12.74 18.64
CA ILE A 207 -0.87 -11.74 17.82
C ILE A 207 0.38 -11.23 18.55
N LEU A 208 0.27 -10.90 19.84
CA LEU A 208 1.40 -10.49 20.68
C LEU A 208 2.48 -11.56 20.74
N ALA A 209 2.09 -12.83 20.90
CA ALA A 209 3.04 -13.94 20.89
C ALA A 209 3.75 -14.04 19.53
N LEU A 210 3.02 -13.97 18.41
CA LEU A 210 3.60 -14.03 17.06
C LEU A 210 4.58 -12.88 16.81
N VAL A 211 4.20 -11.66 17.23
CA VAL A 211 5.07 -10.49 17.14
C VAL A 211 6.33 -10.70 17.97
N TRP A 212 6.20 -11.20 19.19
CA TRP A 212 7.34 -11.45 20.07
C TRP A 212 8.31 -12.48 19.50
N GLU A 213 7.83 -13.61 18.97
CA GLU A 213 8.67 -14.60 18.29
C GLU A 213 9.35 -13.99 17.05
N GLY A 214 8.61 -13.25 16.23
CA GLY A 214 9.13 -12.57 15.03
C GLY A 214 10.25 -11.58 15.34
N MET A 215 10.18 -10.86 16.47
CA MET A 215 11.22 -9.93 16.89
C MET A 215 12.57 -10.62 17.17
N HIS A 216 12.55 -11.90 17.56
CA HIS A 216 13.74 -12.65 17.98
C HIS A 216 14.40 -13.44 16.85
N VAL A 217 13.81 -13.48 15.64
CA VAL A 217 14.37 -14.18 14.47
C VAL A 217 15.76 -13.66 14.09
N ASN A 218 16.00 -12.36 14.26
CA ASN A 218 17.29 -11.75 13.98
C ASN A 218 17.91 -11.12 15.24
N PRO A 219 18.75 -11.87 15.98
CA PRO A 219 19.37 -11.38 17.22
C PRO A 219 20.17 -10.08 17.04
N SER A 220 20.76 -9.84 15.86
CA SER A 220 21.53 -8.62 15.59
C SER A 220 20.67 -7.35 15.55
N ARG A 221 19.34 -7.49 15.38
CA ARG A 221 18.38 -6.38 15.30
C ARG A 221 17.43 -6.32 16.49
N ILE A 222 17.65 -7.11 17.54
CA ILE A 222 16.70 -7.21 18.67
C ILE A 222 16.51 -5.88 19.41
N THR A 223 17.54 -5.04 19.52
CA THR A 223 17.43 -3.72 20.14
C THR A 223 16.48 -2.83 19.36
N VAL A 224 16.66 -2.76 18.03
CA VAL A 224 15.77 -2.00 17.13
C VAL A 224 14.34 -2.53 17.20
N ALA A 225 14.18 -3.86 17.26
CA ALA A 225 12.87 -4.48 17.41
C ALA A 225 12.19 -4.11 18.74
N LYS A 226 12.94 -4.12 19.86
CA LYS A 226 12.43 -3.72 21.18
C LYS A 226 12.02 -2.24 21.20
N GLU A 227 12.80 -1.36 20.59
CA GLU A 227 12.45 0.07 20.47
C GLU A 227 11.18 0.28 19.62
N ALA A 228 11.06 -0.42 18.49
CA ALA A 228 9.86 -0.40 17.66
C ALA A 228 8.64 -0.94 18.43
N PHE A 229 8.81 -2.00 19.21
CA PHE A 229 7.76 -2.56 20.04
C PHE A 229 7.31 -1.56 21.11
N ILE A 230 8.24 -0.93 21.85
CA ILE A 230 7.91 0.11 22.83
C ILE A 230 7.14 1.26 22.17
N LYS A 231 7.60 1.74 21.01
CA LYS A 231 6.92 2.80 20.25
C LYS A 231 5.47 2.41 19.94
N ASN A 232 5.25 1.21 19.41
CA ASN A 232 3.92 0.75 19.01
C ASN A 232 2.99 0.45 20.19
N LEU A 233 3.52 0.00 21.33
CA LEU A 233 2.76 -0.14 22.58
C LEU A 233 2.33 1.23 23.12
N TYR A 234 3.22 2.22 23.09
CA TYR A 234 2.89 3.61 23.42
C TYR A 234 1.77 4.16 22.52
N GLU A 235 1.89 4.01 21.19
CA GLU A 235 0.87 4.48 20.25
C GLU A 235 -0.46 3.71 20.41
N SER A 236 -0.41 2.45 20.83
CA SER A 236 -1.61 1.68 21.15
C SER A 236 -2.33 2.22 22.40
N GLN A 237 -1.57 2.57 23.45
CA GLN A 237 -2.11 3.09 24.72
C GLN A 237 -2.54 4.55 24.65
N ARG A 238 -1.85 5.36 23.83
CA ARG A 238 -1.99 6.82 23.82
C ARG A 238 -2.22 7.42 22.44
N GLY A 239 -2.55 6.63 21.43
CA GLY A 239 -2.69 7.15 20.06
C GLY A 239 -3.78 8.22 19.91
N TYR A 240 -4.86 8.19 20.71
CA TYR A 240 -5.85 9.29 20.73
C TYR A 240 -5.44 10.50 21.59
N ASN A 241 -4.30 10.44 22.28
CA ASN A 241 -3.65 11.62 22.87
C ASN A 241 -2.77 12.37 21.86
N LEU A 242 -2.47 11.78 20.70
CA LEU A 242 -1.59 12.36 19.70
C LEU A 242 -2.37 13.32 18.77
N ASP A 243 -1.82 14.50 18.57
CA ASP A 243 -2.32 15.42 17.54
C ASP A 243 -1.77 15.07 16.13
N LYS A 244 -2.20 15.83 15.11
CA LYS A 244 -1.71 15.71 13.72
C LYS A 244 -0.22 16.04 13.54
N LYS A 245 0.56 16.24 14.60
CA LYS A 245 2.01 16.42 14.58
C LYS A 245 2.70 15.40 15.51
N ASN A 246 2.00 14.33 15.90
CA ASN A 246 2.45 13.35 16.89
C ASN A 246 2.84 13.95 18.25
N ARG A 247 2.27 15.10 18.61
CA ARG A 247 2.47 15.68 19.94
C ARG A 247 1.42 15.10 20.87
N ASP A 248 1.89 14.48 21.93
CA ASP A 248 1.05 13.94 22.99
C ASP A 248 0.53 15.08 23.88
N ASP A 249 -0.76 15.08 24.19
CA ASP A 249 -1.41 16.07 25.07
C ASP A 249 -1.01 15.98 26.55
N GLY A 250 -0.27 14.94 26.95
CA GLY A 250 0.17 14.69 28.33
C GLY A 250 -0.97 14.34 29.30
N GLY A 251 -2.19 14.17 28.80
CA GLY A 251 -3.38 13.88 29.59
C GLY A 251 -3.47 12.41 30.03
N LYS A 252 -4.64 12.00 30.52
CA LYS A 252 -4.93 10.58 30.81
C LYS A 252 -4.82 9.75 29.53
N ASP A 253 -4.42 8.48 29.67
CA ASP A 253 -4.34 7.54 28.54
C ASP A 253 -5.68 7.45 27.79
N LYS A 254 -5.61 7.61 26.46
CA LYS A 254 -6.71 7.42 25.52
C LYS A 254 -6.26 6.38 24.50
N PRO A 255 -6.49 5.08 24.78
CA PRO A 255 -6.07 4.01 23.88
C PRO A 255 -6.83 4.08 22.56
N ILE A 256 -6.17 3.67 21.48
CA ILE A 256 -6.83 3.57 20.17
C ILE A 256 -7.76 2.36 20.12
N CYS A 257 -8.66 2.31 19.14
CA CYS A 257 -9.53 1.16 18.97
C CYS A 257 -8.75 -0.15 18.67
N ILE A 258 -9.37 -1.30 18.92
CA ILE A 258 -8.80 -2.65 18.77
C ILE A 258 -8.13 -2.88 17.40
N SER A 259 -8.79 -2.50 16.30
CA SER A 259 -8.20 -2.66 14.96
C SER A 259 -6.92 -1.84 14.78
N GLY A 260 -6.88 -0.65 15.39
CA GLY A 260 -5.67 0.17 15.42
C GLY A 260 -4.55 -0.46 16.24
N ILE A 261 -4.88 -1.07 17.39
CA ILE A 261 -3.92 -1.81 18.23
C ILE A 261 -3.30 -2.95 17.43
N ILE A 262 -4.11 -3.79 16.78
CA ILE A 262 -3.63 -4.92 15.97
C ILE A 262 -2.65 -4.44 14.90
N ASN A 263 -3.00 -3.38 14.17
CA ASN A 263 -2.13 -2.82 13.14
C ASN A 263 -0.79 -2.34 13.73
N LYS A 264 -0.80 -1.66 14.89
CA LYS A 264 0.43 -1.22 15.58
C LYS A 264 1.27 -2.40 16.08
N LEU A 265 0.66 -3.45 16.60
CA LEU A 265 1.39 -4.63 17.03
C LEU A 265 2.15 -5.27 15.87
N VAL A 266 1.49 -5.49 14.73
CA VAL A 266 2.12 -6.08 13.53
C VAL A 266 3.15 -5.14 12.90
N ASP A 267 2.92 -3.83 12.94
CA ASP A 267 3.89 -2.81 12.46
C ASP A 267 5.23 -2.84 13.20
N THR A 268 5.28 -3.44 14.39
CA THR A 268 6.54 -3.71 15.10
C THR A 268 7.53 -4.51 14.24
N LEU A 269 7.02 -5.41 13.41
CA LEU A 269 7.83 -6.28 12.56
C LEU A 269 8.05 -5.74 11.15
N ASN A 270 7.40 -4.64 10.76
CA ASN A 270 7.48 -4.12 9.40
C ASN A 270 8.91 -3.63 9.09
N GLY A 271 9.52 -4.17 8.03
CA GLY A 271 10.94 -3.94 7.70
C GLY A 271 11.95 -4.63 8.64
N LEU A 272 11.49 -5.37 9.65
CA LEU A 272 12.31 -6.21 10.53
C LEU A 272 12.19 -7.69 10.19
N HIS A 273 11.00 -8.15 9.82
CA HIS A 273 10.69 -9.56 9.56
C HIS A 273 10.29 -9.79 8.09
N PRO A 274 10.83 -10.80 7.38
CA PRO A 274 10.60 -10.99 5.94
C PRO A 274 9.14 -11.37 5.60
N LEU A 275 8.39 -11.90 6.55
CA LEU A 275 6.97 -12.27 6.36
C LEU A 275 5.98 -11.13 6.64
N VAL A 276 6.47 -9.97 7.09
CA VAL A 276 5.63 -8.83 7.44
C VAL A 276 5.92 -7.67 6.51
N ASN A 277 4.90 -7.26 5.76
CA ASN A 277 4.96 -6.10 4.88
C ASN A 277 3.63 -5.35 4.98
N ILE A 278 3.63 -4.18 5.61
CA ILE A 278 2.44 -3.34 5.72
C ILE A 278 2.48 -2.27 4.64
N ILE A 279 1.44 -2.23 3.82
CA ILE A 279 1.33 -1.34 2.67
C ILE A 279 0.60 -0.06 3.11
N TYR A 280 1.42 0.95 3.35
CA TYR A 280 1.00 2.32 3.59
C TYR A 280 0.74 3.01 2.26
N VAL A 281 -0.54 3.19 1.91
CA VAL A 281 -0.95 4.01 0.77
C VAL A 281 -0.94 5.46 1.21
N THR A 282 -0.04 6.23 0.63
CA THR A 282 0.22 7.64 0.94
C THR A 282 0.06 8.44 -0.35
N GLN A 283 -0.05 9.76 -0.24
CA GLN A 283 -0.04 10.61 -1.43
C GLN A 283 1.24 10.38 -2.23
N GLU A 284 2.38 10.27 -1.56
CA GLU A 284 3.69 10.03 -2.17
C GLU A 284 3.76 8.66 -2.86
N THR A 285 3.30 7.58 -2.22
CA THR A 285 3.34 6.24 -2.84
C THR A 285 2.36 6.14 -4.01
N ALA A 286 1.19 6.77 -3.92
CA ALA A 286 0.26 6.88 -5.03
C ALA A 286 0.84 7.73 -6.19
N SER A 287 1.48 8.87 -5.89
CA SER A 287 2.18 9.67 -6.91
C SER A 287 3.30 8.88 -7.61
N LEU A 288 4.10 8.12 -6.86
CA LEU A 288 5.13 7.24 -7.43
C LEU A 288 4.52 6.16 -8.33
N LYS A 289 3.38 5.60 -7.95
CA LYS A 289 2.65 4.64 -8.77
C LYS A 289 2.12 5.29 -10.06
N LEU A 290 1.54 6.49 -9.98
CA LEU A 290 1.12 7.25 -11.16
C LEU A 290 2.31 7.48 -12.12
N MET A 291 3.47 7.89 -11.59
CA MET A 291 4.70 8.04 -12.39
C MET A 291 5.10 6.74 -13.09
N SER A 292 5.02 5.61 -12.39
CA SER A 292 5.32 4.29 -12.97
C SER A 292 4.34 3.93 -14.08
N LEU A 293 3.04 4.12 -13.86
CA LEU A 293 1.99 3.83 -14.84
C LEU A 293 2.18 4.67 -16.11
N VAL A 294 2.38 5.98 -15.98
CA VAL A 294 2.63 6.85 -17.14
C VAL A 294 3.84 6.39 -17.94
N ARG A 295 4.94 6.04 -17.26
CA ARG A 295 6.16 5.55 -17.92
C ARG A 295 5.90 4.24 -18.66
N GLU A 296 5.24 3.28 -18.02
CA GLU A 296 4.92 1.98 -18.62
C GLU A 296 4.02 2.12 -19.85
N HIS A 297 2.90 2.85 -19.72
CA HIS A 297 1.97 3.08 -20.82
C HIS A 297 2.62 3.88 -21.96
N THR A 298 3.52 4.82 -21.64
CA THR A 298 4.34 5.53 -22.65
C THR A 298 5.25 4.56 -23.41
N LEU A 299 5.97 3.67 -22.71
CA LEU A 299 6.83 2.67 -23.34
C LEU A 299 6.02 1.77 -24.29
N ASN A 300 4.87 1.29 -23.82
CA ASN A 300 4.00 0.40 -24.59
C ASN A 300 3.41 1.11 -25.81
N PHE A 301 2.94 2.35 -25.65
CA PHE A 301 2.42 3.17 -26.75
C PHE A 301 3.47 3.36 -27.85
N ILE A 302 4.70 3.73 -27.49
CA ILE A 302 5.77 3.96 -28.48
C ILE A 302 6.13 2.67 -29.19
N LYS A 303 6.26 1.54 -28.47
CA LYS A 303 6.59 0.23 -29.07
C LYS A 303 5.56 -0.24 -30.09
N LEU A 304 4.29 0.08 -29.86
CA LEU A 304 3.17 -0.32 -30.72
C LEU A 304 2.86 0.71 -31.80
N ALA A 305 3.49 1.88 -31.78
CA ALA A 305 3.24 2.93 -32.74
C ALA A 305 3.70 2.53 -34.16
N PRO A 306 3.04 3.00 -35.23
CA PRO A 306 3.49 2.74 -36.61
C PRO A 306 4.88 3.27 -36.94
N ASN A 307 5.35 4.29 -36.22
CA ASN A 307 6.67 4.89 -36.41
C ASN A 307 7.33 5.20 -35.04
N PRO A 308 7.85 4.17 -34.35
CA PRO A 308 8.45 4.32 -33.01
C PRO A 308 9.68 5.23 -33.04
N ALA A 309 10.47 5.16 -34.11
CA ALA A 309 11.68 5.97 -34.27
C ALA A 309 11.40 7.47 -34.29
N LYS A 310 10.33 7.89 -34.98
CA LYS A 310 9.92 9.30 -35.01
C LYS A 310 9.52 9.80 -33.61
N LEU A 311 8.69 9.03 -32.89
CA LEU A 311 8.26 9.40 -31.52
C LEU A 311 9.44 9.41 -30.54
N PHE A 312 10.38 8.47 -30.69
CA PHE A 312 11.60 8.45 -29.89
C PHE A 312 12.43 9.72 -30.08
N GLU A 313 12.63 10.16 -31.32
CA GLU A 313 13.35 11.40 -31.61
C GLU A 313 12.60 12.66 -31.13
N GLU A 314 11.26 12.64 -31.10
CA GLU A 314 10.46 13.72 -30.48
C GLU A 314 10.71 13.80 -28.96
N ILE A 315 10.71 12.67 -28.25
CA ILE A 315 11.00 12.60 -26.80
C ILE A 315 12.44 13.04 -26.51
N LYS A 316 13.39 12.63 -27.35
CA LYS A 316 14.80 12.99 -27.21
C LYS A 316 15.02 14.51 -27.26
N LYS A 317 14.23 15.24 -28.05
CA LYS A 317 14.26 16.71 -28.13
C LYS A 317 13.69 17.40 -26.88
N LEU A 318 12.87 16.70 -26.10
CA LEU A 318 12.29 17.20 -24.84
C LEU A 318 13.17 16.90 -23.63
N GLN A 319 14.47 16.73 -23.84
CA GLN A 319 15.43 16.51 -22.75
C GLN A 319 15.58 17.78 -21.91
N VAL A 320 15.42 17.64 -20.59
CA VAL A 320 15.63 18.71 -19.61
C VAL A 320 16.68 18.26 -18.60
N SER A 321 17.63 19.15 -18.30
CA SER A 321 18.62 18.93 -17.25
C SER A 321 18.17 19.66 -15.99
N THR A 322 17.74 18.91 -14.99
CA THR A 322 17.37 19.43 -13.66
C THR A 322 18.45 19.05 -12.65
N GLY A 323 19.41 19.95 -12.46
CA GLY A 323 20.57 19.73 -11.59
C GLY A 323 21.45 18.58 -12.09
N MET A 324 21.66 17.57 -11.23
CA MET A 324 22.45 16.37 -11.57
C MET A 324 21.67 15.30 -12.34
N THR A 325 20.38 15.52 -12.60
CA THR A 325 19.51 14.54 -13.25
C THR A 325 19.06 15.00 -14.63
N VAL A 326 19.08 14.07 -15.57
CA VAL A 326 18.57 14.26 -16.93
C VAL A 326 17.24 13.54 -17.03
N GLN A 327 16.23 14.27 -17.50
CA GLN A 327 14.87 13.76 -17.71
C GLN A 327 14.42 14.05 -19.14
N TRP A 328 13.45 13.29 -19.63
CA TRP A 328 12.86 13.49 -20.95
C TRP A 328 11.36 13.72 -20.80
N GLY A 329 10.88 14.87 -21.27
CA GLY A 329 9.44 15.16 -21.32
C GLY A 329 8.72 14.20 -22.26
N ILE A 330 7.43 13.98 -21.98
CA ILE A 330 6.56 13.15 -22.81
C ILE A 330 5.73 14.09 -23.69
N PRO A 331 5.72 13.92 -25.02
CA PRO A 331 4.89 14.72 -25.91
C PRO A 331 3.41 14.72 -25.50
N PRO A 332 2.70 15.86 -25.53
CA PRO A 332 1.29 15.95 -25.15
C PRO A 332 0.38 15.00 -25.94
N SER A 333 0.74 14.68 -27.20
CA SER A 333 0.02 13.72 -28.03
C SER A 333 0.04 12.30 -27.46
N ILE A 334 1.18 11.87 -26.88
CA ILE A 334 1.32 10.56 -26.23
C ILE A 334 0.57 10.56 -24.89
N LEU A 335 0.77 11.61 -24.07
CA LEU A 335 0.05 11.76 -22.80
C LEU A 335 -1.47 11.68 -22.99
N LYS A 336 -2.01 12.43 -23.96
CA LYS A 336 -3.43 12.37 -24.31
C LYS A 336 -3.89 10.97 -24.73
N ALA A 337 -3.06 10.23 -25.45
CA ALA A 337 -3.40 8.89 -25.94
C ALA A 337 -3.44 7.83 -24.82
N ILE A 338 -2.60 7.97 -23.79
CA ILE A 338 -2.52 7.02 -22.67
C ILE A 338 -3.35 7.41 -21.44
N ALA A 339 -3.82 8.66 -21.36
CA ALA A 339 -4.50 9.21 -20.19
C ALA A 339 -5.67 8.34 -19.69
N GLY A 340 -6.53 7.86 -20.60
CA GLY A 340 -7.69 7.05 -20.22
C GLY A 340 -7.29 5.73 -19.55
N ALA A 341 -6.33 5.01 -20.10
CA ALA A 341 -5.85 3.74 -19.56
C ALA A 341 -5.13 3.92 -18.22
N VAL A 342 -4.28 4.94 -18.12
CA VAL A 342 -3.57 5.27 -16.86
C VAL A 342 -4.56 5.70 -15.78
N MET A 343 -5.58 6.50 -16.13
CA MET A 343 -6.64 6.91 -15.21
C MET A 343 -7.44 5.71 -14.70
N GLU A 344 -7.92 4.85 -15.60
CA GLU A 344 -8.67 3.66 -15.21
C GLU A 344 -7.87 2.77 -14.25
N GLU A 345 -6.61 2.50 -14.57
CA GLU A 345 -5.74 1.66 -13.73
C GLU A 345 -5.43 2.31 -12.38
N PHE A 346 -5.13 3.62 -12.36
CA PHE A 346 -4.85 4.36 -11.14
C PHE A 346 -6.08 4.42 -10.21
N TYR A 347 -7.26 4.76 -10.73
CA TYR A 347 -8.47 4.87 -9.93
C TYR A 347 -8.95 3.51 -9.45
N LYS A 348 -8.83 2.46 -10.27
CA LYS A 348 -9.14 1.08 -9.85
C LYS A 348 -8.36 0.67 -8.59
N GLU A 349 -7.11 1.12 -8.46
CA GLU A 349 -6.27 0.81 -7.30
C GLU A 349 -6.54 1.74 -6.11
N PHE A 350 -6.69 3.05 -6.34
CA PHE A 350 -6.66 4.04 -5.25
C PHE A 350 -8.01 4.63 -4.85
N GLU A 351 -9.05 4.58 -5.69
CA GLU A 351 -10.34 5.25 -5.42
C GLU A 351 -11.05 4.69 -4.17
N GLN A 352 -10.82 3.42 -3.84
CA GLN A 352 -11.38 2.80 -2.62
C GLN A 352 -10.55 3.08 -1.36
N ILE A 353 -9.33 3.57 -1.52
CA ILE A 353 -8.34 3.69 -0.44
C ILE A 353 -8.10 5.15 -0.06
N LEU A 354 -8.07 6.04 -1.05
CA LEU A 354 -7.82 7.47 -0.90
C LEU A 354 -9.11 8.27 -1.12
N PRO A 355 -9.27 9.43 -0.46
CA PRO A 355 -10.35 10.35 -0.78
C PRO A 355 -10.32 10.74 -2.26
N LYS A 356 -11.49 10.79 -2.91
CA LYS A 356 -11.61 11.13 -4.33
C LYS A 356 -10.85 12.41 -4.71
N GLN A 357 -10.98 13.47 -3.92
CA GLN A 357 -10.28 14.73 -4.15
C GLN A 357 -8.75 14.56 -4.16
N LEU A 358 -8.20 13.71 -3.28
CA LEU A 358 -6.77 13.45 -3.24
C LEU A 358 -6.32 12.65 -4.47
N CYS A 359 -7.12 11.68 -4.93
CA CYS A 359 -6.86 10.99 -6.20
C CYS A 359 -6.84 11.95 -7.38
N GLU A 360 -7.78 12.90 -7.43
CA GLU A 360 -7.85 13.94 -8.46
C GLU A 360 -6.62 14.87 -8.40
N GLU A 361 -6.22 15.31 -7.21
CA GLU A 361 -5.03 16.14 -6.98
C GLU A 361 -3.73 15.44 -7.40
N ILE A 362 -3.59 14.14 -7.08
CA ILE A 362 -2.44 13.34 -7.52
C ILE A 362 -2.47 13.16 -9.04
N PHE A 363 -3.63 12.81 -9.60
CA PHE A 363 -3.77 12.58 -11.04
C PHE A 363 -3.57 13.86 -11.86
N ALA A 364 -3.86 15.05 -11.31
CA ALA A 364 -3.55 16.32 -11.94
C ALA A 364 -2.04 16.52 -12.21
N GLN A 365 -1.18 15.76 -11.55
CA GLN A 365 0.27 15.76 -11.82
C GLN A 365 0.65 14.97 -13.09
N PHE A 366 -0.31 14.27 -13.72
CA PHE A 366 -0.10 13.39 -14.88
C PHE A 366 0.71 14.06 -16.01
N ASP A 367 0.37 15.30 -16.35
CA ASP A 367 0.99 16.04 -17.46
C ASP A 367 2.44 16.48 -17.19
N TYR A 368 2.89 16.42 -15.94
CA TYR A 368 4.24 16.83 -15.52
C TYR A 368 5.22 15.66 -15.40
N ILE A 369 4.78 14.44 -15.69
CA ILE A 369 5.60 13.24 -15.53
C ILE A 369 6.58 13.13 -16.70
N SER A 370 7.84 12.86 -16.36
CA SER A 370 8.94 12.66 -17.30
C SER A 370 9.51 11.24 -17.24
N LEU A 371 10.19 10.85 -18.31
CA LEU A 371 10.97 9.62 -18.34
C LEU A 371 12.31 9.85 -17.63
N ASP A 372 12.66 8.94 -16.74
CA ASP A 372 14.02 8.88 -16.21
C ASP A 372 14.98 8.22 -17.22
N LYS A 373 16.29 8.34 -16.98
CA LYS A 373 17.34 7.79 -17.86
C LYS A 373 17.19 6.29 -18.09
N LYS A 374 16.80 5.52 -17.06
CA LYS A 374 16.63 4.07 -17.16
C LYS A 374 15.47 3.75 -18.10
N THR A 375 14.35 4.44 -17.96
CA THR A 375 13.15 4.28 -18.77
C THR A 375 13.39 4.72 -20.22
N PHE A 376 14.06 5.85 -20.41
CA PHE A 376 14.44 6.33 -21.74
C PHE A 376 15.38 5.36 -22.46
N ASN A 377 16.39 4.81 -21.78
CA ASN A 377 17.28 3.82 -22.39
C ASN A 377 16.53 2.54 -22.82
N ARG A 378 15.52 2.10 -22.04
CA ARG A 378 14.66 0.98 -22.43
C ARG A 378 13.85 1.24 -23.72
N LEU A 379 13.60 2.50 -24.08
CA LEU A 379 13.02 2.84 -25.39
C LEU A 379 14.04 2.62 -26.51
N ALA A 380 15.30 3.03 -26.30
CA ALA A 380 16.36 2.88 -27.28
C ALA A 380 16.75 1.41 -27.54
N GLU A 381 16.64 0.58 -26.51
CA GLU A 381 16.91 -0.86 -26.57
C GLU A 381 15.75 -1.66 -27.18
N ALA A 382 14.55 -1.07 -27.34
CA ALA A 382 13.44 -1.75 -27.98
C ALA A 382 13.87 -2.09 -29.42
N PRO A 383 13.92 -3.38 -29.79
CA PRO A 383 14.56 -3.81 -31.00
C PRO A 383 13.89 -3.14 -32.19
N ASN A 384 14.72 -2.53 -33.03
CA ASN A 384 14.39 -2.10 -34.39
C ASN A 384 14.11 -3.31 -35.31
N THR A 385 13.53 -4.38 -34.76
CA THR A 385 12.75 -5.32 -35.53
C THR A 385 11.61 -4.50 -36.11
N GLN A 386 11.83 -4.00 -37.32
CA GLN A 386 10.77 -3.96 -38.30
C GLN A 386 9.96 -5.23 -38.05
N HIS A 387 8.77 -5.09 -37.50
CA HIS A 387 7.75 -6.09 -37.67
C HIS A 387 7.55 -6.14 -39.20
N GLU A 388 8.39 -6.93 -39.88
CA GLU A 388 7.99 -7.64 -41.07
C GLU A 388 6.59 -8.13 -40.72
N VAL A 389 5.61 -7.73 -41.53
CA VAL A 389 4.19 -7.92 -41.24
C VAL A 389 3.93 -9.42 -41.12
N VAL A 390 4.10 -9.98 -39.92
CA VAL A 390 3.64 -11.30 -39.50
C VAL A 390 2.18 -11.14 -39.03
N HIS A 391 1.39 -10.30 -39.70
CA HIS A 391 -0.08 -10.32 -39.55
C HIS A 391 -0.70 -11.57 -40.20
N GLY A 392 0.07 -12.39 -40.92
CA GLY A 392 -0.40 -13.69 -41.38
C GLY A 392 -0.23 -14.84 -40.37
N LYS A 393 0.69 -14.72 -39.39
CA LYS A 393 1.13 -15.84 -38.54
C LYS A 393 0.87 -15.64 -37.05
N ARG A 394 0.72 -14.39 -36.57
CA ARG A 394 0.36 -14.14 -35.16
C ARG A 394 -1.14 -14.31 -34.93
N THR A 395 -1.95 -13.84 -35.87
CA THR A 395 -3.40 -14.08 -35.93
C THR A 395 -3.70 -15.58 -36.00
N SER A 396 -2.89 -16.37 -36.72
CA SER A 396 -3.09 -17.81 -36.78
C SER A 396 -2.68 -18.56 -35.50
N ILE A 397 -1.74 -18.04 -34.72
CA ILE A 397 -1.38 -18.61 -33.40
C ILE A 397 -2.40 -18.21 -32.34
N GLU A 398 -2.83 -16.94 -32.31
CA GLU A 398 -3.89 -16.50 -31.38
C GLU A 398 -5.24 -17.15 -31.72
N GLU A 399 -5.59 -17.30 -33.01
CA GLU A 399 -6.75 -18.10 -33.43
C GLU A 399 -6.60 -19.56 -33.07
N ALA A 400 -5.41 -20.17 -33.23
CA ALA A 400 -5.19 -21.56 -32.84
C ALA A 400 -5.25 -21.77 -31.32
N CYS A 401 -4.67 -20.87 -30.52
CA CYS A 401 -4.79 -20.90 -29.06
C CYS A 401 -6.25 -20.68 -28.61
N THR A 402 -6.98 -19.79 -29.28
CA THR A 402 -8.41 -19.56 -29.02
C THR A 402 -9.25 -20.79 -29.38
N GLN A 403 -9.02 -21.41 -30.54
CA GLN A 403 -9.69 -22.64 -30.96
C GLN A 403 -9.37 -23.82 -30.01
N MET A 404 -8.13 -23.91 -29.51
CA MET A 404 -7.74 -24.91 -28.52
C MET A 404 -8.40 -24.66 -27.16
N LEU A 405 -8.47 -23.40 -26.70
CA LEU A 405 -9.17 -23.06 -25.46
C LEU A 405 -10.66 -23.41 -25.57
N MET A 406 -11.30 -23.08 -26.70
CA MET A 406 -12.69 -23.47 -26.96
C MET A 406 -12.87 -24.99 -26.97
N LEU A 407 -11.92 -25.76 -27.55
CA LEU A 407 -11.99 -27.22 -27.55
C LEU A 407 -11.84 -27.81 -26.14
N VAL A 408 -10.93 -27.26 -25.33
CA VAL A 408 -10.76 -27.64 -23.92
C VAL A 408 -12.01 -27.30 -23.12
N GLU A 409 -12.58 -26.11 -23.30
CA GLU A 409 -13.84 -25.71 -22.68
C GLU A 409 -14.99 -26.65 -23.09
N GLN A 410 -15.12 -26.98 -24.37
CA GLN A 410 -16.14 -27.90 -24.88
C GLN A 410 -15.99 -29.31 -24.29
N LYS A 411 -14.76 -29.85 -24.23
CA LYS A 411 -14.50 -31.18 -23.65
C LYS A 411 -14.75 -31.20 -22.15
N LEU A 412 -14.28 -30.18 -21.41
CA LEU A 412 -14.57 -30.03 -19.99
C LEU A 412 -16.07 -29.90 -19.73
N HIS A 413 -16.78 -29.14 -20.55
CA HIS A 413 -18.23 -28.97 -20.44
C HIS A 413 -19.00 -30.24 -20.80
N ALA A 414 -18.56 -31.01 -21.82
CA ALA A 414 -19.15 -32.29 -22.17
C ALA A 414 -18.96 -33.34 -21.05
N LEU A 415 -17.77 -33.40 -20.46
CA LEU A 415 -17.49 -34.24 -19.29
C LEU A 415 -18.37 -33.83 -18.09
N PHE A 416 -18.52 -32.54 -17.86
CA PHE A 416 -19.36 -32.01 -16.78
C PHE A 416 -20.85 -32.30 -17.03
N LYS A 417 -21.31 -32.25 -18.27
CA LYS A 417 -22.69 -32.58 -18.63
C LYS A 417 -22.97 -34.07 -18.52
N ALA A 418 -22.02 -34.91 -18.93
CA ALA A 418 -22.10 -36.36 -18.74
C ALA A 418 -22.14 -36.73 -17.24
N SER A 419 -21.39 -36.03 -16.41
CA SER A 419 -21.43 -36.23 -14.96
C SER A 419 -22.68 -35.64 -14.30
N ALA A 420 -23.22 -34.53 -14.81
CA ALA A 420 -24.49 -33.96 -14.36
C ALA A 420 -25.69 -34.88 -14.66
N VAL A 421 -25.66 -35.63 -15.77
CA VAL A 421 -26.64 -36.68 -16.06
C VAL A 421 -26.56 -37.79 -15.00
N SER A 422 -25.35 -38.18 -14.58
CA SER A 422 -25.14 -39.10 -13.45
C SER A 422 -25.55 -38.50 -12.09
N GLN A 423 -25.46 -37.18 -11.91
CA GLN A 423 -25.89 -36.48 -10.68
C GLN A 423 -27.40 -36.25 -10.58
N SER A 424 -28.14 -36.18 -11.69
CA SER A 424 -29.61 -36.14 -11.67
C SER A 424 -30.24 -37.37 -10.99
N ILE A 425 -29.44 -38.43 -10.83
CA ILE A 425 -29.79 -39.68 -10.13
C ILE A 425 -29.43 -39.61 -8.62
N LEU A 426 -28.58 -38.66 -8.17
CA LEU A 426 -27.95 -38.68 -6.82
C LEU A 426 -28.07 -37.39 -5.98
N GLY A 427 -28.55 -36.26 -6.51
CA GLY A 427 -29.10 -35.15 -5.70
C GLY A 427 -28.17 -34.40 -4.73
N ASP A 428 -26.85 -34.45 -4.90
CA ASP A 428 -25.89 -33.80 -3.97
C ASP A 428 -25.38 -32.43 -4.47
N ILE A 429 -25.77 -31.37 -3.75
CA ILE A 429 -25.42 -29.96 -4.03
C ILE A 429 -23.91 -29.69 -3.81
N GLU A 430 -23.27 -30.40 -2.89
CA GLU A 430 -21.87 -30.15 -2.53
C GLU A 430 -20.92 -30.65 -3.62
N SER A 431 -21.24 -31.81 -4.20
CA SER A 431 -20.53 -32.34 -5.39
C SER A 431 -20.58 -31.36 -6.58
N THR A 432 -21.71 -30.69 -6.83
CA THR A 432 -21.82 -29.68 -7.89
C THR A 432 -20.94 -28.46 -7.61
N ARG A 433 -20.83 -28.04 -6.34
CA ARG A 433 -19.97 -26.91 -5.93
C ARG A 433 -18.49 -27.23 -6.17
N ILE A 434 -18.03 -28.40 -5.74
CA ILE A 434 -16.65 -28.86 -5.91
C ILE A 434 -16.27 -28.94 -7.39
N LEU A 435 -17.15 -29.49 -8.22
CA LEU A 435 -16.89 -29.61 -9.66
C LEU A 435 -16.82 -28.24 -10.36
N ASN A 436 -17.67 -27.29 -9.98
CA ASN A 436 -17.62 -25.93 -10.54
C ASN A 436 -16.30 -25.23 -10.16
N THR A 437 -15.77 -25.48 -8.97
CA THR A 437 -14.46 -24.98 -8.55
C THR A 437 -13.35 -25.63 -9.39
N LEU A 438 -13.35 -26.95 -9.52
CA LEU A 438 -12.37 -27.68 -10.33
C LEU A 438 -12.36 -27.22 -11.80
N TYR A 439 -13.55 -27.02 -12.40
CA TYR A 439 -13.68 -26.51 -13.76
C TYR A 439 -13.02 -25.14 -13.92
N LYS A 440 -13.25 -24.22 -12.98
CA LYS A 440 -12.67 -22.87 -13.01
C LYS A 440 -11.14 -22.92 -12.86
N GLU A 441 -10.63 -23.78 -11.97
CA GLU A 441 -9.19 -23.90 -11.75
C GLU A 441 -8.47 -24.51 -12.96
N LEU A 442 -9.03 -25.56 -13.57
CA LEU A 442 -8.49 -26.16 -14.80
C LEU A 442 -8.54 -25.17 -15.97
N LEU A 443 -9.62 -24.41 -16.09
CA LEU A 443 -9.75 -23.38 -17.13
C LEU A 443 -8.74 -22.25 -16.93
N ASN A 444 -8.53 -21.81 -15.69
CA ASN A 444 -7.52 -20.80 -15.37
C ASN A 444 -6.10 -21.32 -15.65
N ALA A 445 -5.78 -22.56 -15.26
CA ALA A 445 -4.50 -23.17 -15.56
C ALA A 445 -4.26 -23.25 -17.09
N ALA A 446 -5.29 -23.59 -17.87
CA ALA A 446 -5.20 -23.60 -19.33
C ALA A 446 -4.97 -22.18 -19.88
N LYS A 447 -5.67 -21.16 -19.38
CA LYS A 447 -5.45 -19.76 -19.76
C LYS A 447 -4.03 -19.30 -19.46
N LEU A 448 -3.48 -19.66 -18.30
CA LEU A 448 -2.10 -19.36 -17.96
C LEU A 448 -1.13 -20.02 -18.95
N TYR A 449 -1.38 -21.29 -19.32
CA TYR A 449 -0.54 -22.01 -20.27
C TYR A 449 -0.56 -21.41 -21.68
N PHE A 450 -1.74 -21.05 -22.19
CA PHE A 450 -1.88 -20.53 -23.55
C PHE A 450 -1.55 -19.04 -23.70
N PHE A 451 -1.69 -18.22 -22.65
CA PHE A 451 -1.59 -16.76 -22.75
C PHE A 451 -0.54 -16.12 -21.84
N GLN A 452 0.04 -16.83 -20.87
CA GLN A 452 0.98 -16.25 -19.89
C GLN A 452 2.31 -17.02 -19.77
N ASP A 453 2.71 -17.74 -20.82
CA ASP A 453 4.03 -18.37 -20.98
C ASP A 453 4.47 -19.28 -19.81
N ILE A 454 3.54 -19.94 -19.11
CA ILE A 454 3.93 -20.95 -18.12
C ILE A 454 4.38 -22.24 -18.82
N THR A 455 5.37 -22.92 -18.23
CA THR A 455 5.83 -24.20 -18.79
C THR A 455 4.74 -25.26 -18.68
N PHE A 456 4.75 -26.25 -19.58
CA PHE A 456 3.85 -27.40 -19.48
C PHE A 456 3.98 -28.15 -18.13
N ALA A 457 5.18 -28.12 -17.53
CA ALA A 457 5.41 -28.68 -16.20
C ALA A 457 4.62 -27.92 -15.12
N ALA A 458 4.59 -26.59 -15.17
CA ALA A 458 3.80 -25.76 -14.24
C ALA A 458 2.29 -25.95 -14.45
N PHE A 459 1.83 -26.03 -15.71
CA PHE A 459 0.43 -26.37 -16.02
C PHE A 459 0.04 -27.75 -15.46
N LYS A 460 0.91 -28.75 -15.63
CA LYS A 460 0.69 -30.11 -15.12
C LYS A 460 0.62 -30.14 -13.60
N GLN A 461 1.46 -29.36 -12.91
CA GLN A 461 1.46 -29.26 -11.45
C GLN A 461 0.18 -28.58 -10.93
N LEU A 462 -0.20 -27.43 -11.49
CA LEU A 462 -1.41 -26.70 -11.09
C LEU A 462 -2.67 -27.53 -11.32
N SER A 463 -2.77 -28.17 -12.48
CA SER A 463 -3.88 -29.06 -12.79
C SER A 463 -3.88 -30.29 -11.88
N GLY A 464 -2.69 -30.87 -11.62
CA GLY A 464 -2.53 -32.03 -10.74
C GLY A 464 -2.98 -31.77 -9.29
N ASN A 465 -2.66 -30.60 -8.74
CA ASN A 465 -3.08 -30.20 -7.40
C ASN A 465 -4.60 -30.07 -7.32
N ALA A 466 -5.21 -29.31 -8.25
CA ALA A 466 -6.67 -29.15 -8.31
C ALA A 466 -7.40 -30.50 -8.45
N ILE A 467 -6.86 -31.41 -9.27
CA ILE A 467 -7.39 -32.76 -9.46
C ILE A 467 -7.28 -33.59 -8.18
N GLN A 468 -6.14 -33.52 -7.48
CA GLN A 468 -5.91 -34.28 -6.27
C GLN A 468 -6.83 -33.81 -5.13
N ASP A 469 -7.03 -32.50 -5.00
CA ASP A 469 -7.93 -31.92 -4.00
C ASP A 469 -9.39 -32.32 -4.28
N ALA A 470 -9.82 -32.24 -5.54
CA ALA A 470 -11.15 -32.73 -5.94
C ALA A 470 -11.30 -34.25 -5.73
N ARG A 471 -10.25 -35.04 -5.98
CA ARG A 471 -10.28 -36.49 -5.77
C ARG A 471 -10.41 -36.84 -4.29
N VAL A 472 -9.73 -36.11 -3.39
CA VAL A 472 -9.84 -36.30 -1.92
C VAL A 472 -11.25 -35.96 -1.43
N LEU A 473 -11.88 -34.94 -2.02
CA LEU A 473 -13.23 -34.51 -1.64
C LEU A 473 -14.35 -35.41 -2.20
N LEU A 474 -14.11 -36.09 -3.33
CA LEU A 474 -15.13 -36.88 -4.05
C LEU A 474 -14.99 -38.40 -3.86
N GLN A 475 -14.16 -38.87 -2.91
CA GLN A 475 -13.78 -40.29 -2.70
C GLN A 475 -14.93 -41.30 -2.50
N THR A 476 -16.18 -40.88 -2.42
CA THR A 476 -17.32 -41.74 -2.08
C THR A 476 -18.09 -42.29 -3.28
N ASN A 477 -17.71 -41.98 -4.53
CA ASN A 477 -18.53 -42.37 -5.68
C ASN A 477 -17.70 -42.89 -6.88
N SER A 478 -17.89 -44.16 -7.21
CA SER A 478 -17.21 -44.87 -8.30
C SER A 478 -17.52 -44.32 -9.70
N ALA A 479 -18.59 -43.54 -9.86
CA ALA A 479 -18.91 -42.86 -11.11
C ALA A 479 -17.88 -41.79 -11.52
N TRP A 480 -16.98 -41.40 -10.61
CA TRP A 480 -15.93 -40.40 -10.89
C TRP A 480 -14.61 -41.00 -11.37
N GLU A 481 -14.41 -42.31 -11.25
CA GLU A 481 -13.18 -42.96 -11.74
C GLU A 481 -13.01 -42.78 -13.25
N ASP A 482 -14.09 -42.88 -14.02
CA ASP A 482 -14.06 -42.66 -15.48
C ASP A 482 -13.65 -41.22 -15.84
N PHE A 483 -14.09 -40.22 -15.07
CA PHE A 483 -13.67 -38.83 -15.26
C PHE A 483 -12.18 -38.64 -14.99
N PHE A 484 -11.70 -39.15 -13.85
CA PHE A 484 -10.29 -39.00 -13.47
C PHE A 484 -9.32 -39.86 -14.30
N THR A 485 -9.80 -40.95 -14.91
CA THR A 485 -9.01 -41.76 -15.85
C THR A 485 -8.94 -41.15 -17.26
N THR A 486 -9.96 -40.39 -17.67
CA THR A 486 -9.99 -39.72 -18.98
C THR A 486 -9.13 -38.42 -19.00
N LEU A 487 -9.02 -37.75 -17.85
CA LEU A 487 -8.36 -36.45 -17.75
C LEU A 487 -6.86 -36.44 -18.15
N PRO A 488 -6.03 -37.45 -17.80
CA PRO A 488 -4.67 -37.56 -18.30
C PRO A 488 -4.56 -37.64 -19.83
N SER A 489 -5.53 -38.27 -20.51
CA SER A 489 -5.55 -38.32 -21.98
C SER A 489 -5.78 -36.94 -22.59
N ILE A 490 -6.61 -36.11 -21.96
CA ILE A 490 -6.85 -34.72 -22.39
C ILE A 490 -5.58 -33.89 -22.18
N MET A 491 -4.88 -34.08 -21.06
CA MET A 491 -3.61 -33.40 -20.80
C MET A 491 -2.51 -33.81 -21.81
N GLU A 492 -2.48 -35.07 -22.23
CA GLU A 492 -1.53 -35.57 -23.23
C GLU A 492 -1.90 -35.10 -24.66
N GLU A 493 -3.18 -34.96 -24.98
CA GLU A 493 -3.61 -34.29 -26.23
C GLU A 493 -3.18 -32.82 -26.26
N VAL A 494 -3.37 -32.08 -25.16
CA VAL A 494 -2.91 -30.68 -25.03
C VAL A 494 -1.39 -30.58 -25.23
N LYS A 495 -0.63 -31.55 -24.72
CA LYS A 495 0.83 -31.65 -24.91
C LYS A 495 1.22 -31.92 -26.36
N ASN A 496 0.46 -32.74 -27.08
CA ASN A 496 0.75 -33.17 -28.44
C ASN A 496 0.30 -32.16 -29.51
N CYS A 497 -0.40 -31.09 -29.13
CA CYS A 497 -0.68 -29.98 -30.02
C CYS A 497 0.65 -29.25 -30.38
N SER A 498 1.08 -29.38 -31.64
CA SER A 498 2.39 -28.96 -32.18
C SER A 498 2.68 -27.45 -32.23
N ILE A 499 2.07 -26.63 -31.38
CA ILE A 499 2.44 -25.21 -31.23
C ILE A 499 3.52 -25.14 -30.16
N LYS A 500 4.78 -25.26 -30.58
CA LYS A 500 5.90 -24.98 -29.66
C LYS A 500 5.85 -23.50 -29.26
N PRO A 501 5.83 -23.16 -27.96
CA PRO A 501 6.07 -21.77 -27.55
C PRO A 501 7.42 -21.33 -28.13
N VAL A 502 7.45 -20.16 -28.75
CA VAL A 502 8.66 -19.61 -29.37
C VAL A 502 9.68 -19.38 -28.27
N ALA A 503 10.74 -20.20 -28.22
CA ALA A 503 11.78 -20.07 -27.23
C ALA A 503 12.44 -18.67 -27.30
N PRO A 504 12.76 -18.03 -26.15
CA PRO A 504 13.45 -16.74 -26.16
C PRO A 504 14.84 -16.89 -26.76
N LYS A 505 15.23 -15.96 -27.63
CA LYS A 505 16.56 -15.89 -28.27
C LYS A 505 17.71 -15.56 -27.30
N ASN A 506 17.46 -15.52 -25.98
CA ASN A 506 18.49 -15.18 -25.00
C ASN A 506 18.29 -15.96 -23.69
N PRO A 507 19.07 -17.03 -23.41
CA PRO A 507 18.88 -17.88 -22.23
C PRO A 507 19.54 -17.38 -20.93
N GLY A 508 20.17 -16.20 -20.92
CA GLY A 508 20.90 -15.69 -19.76
C GLY A 508 20.09 -14.72 -18.91
N SER A 509 19.20 -15.18 -18.02
CA SER A 509 18.86 -14.42 -16.78
C SER A 509 17.99 -15.16 -15.75
N ILE A 510 17.64 -16.44 -15.92
CA ILE A 510 16.83 -17.15 -14.93
C ILE A 510 17.45 -18.53 -14.62
N PHE A 511 18.46 -18.55 -13.75
CA PHE A 511 18.86 -19.74 -13.00
C PHE A 511 19.56 -19.30 -11.70
N ASN A 512 18.82 -19.31 -10.60
CA ASN A 512 19.29 -19.59 -9.23
C ASN A 512 18.11 -19.56 -8.26
N PHE A 513 17.16 -20.47 -8.47
CA PHE A 513 16.25 -20.95 -7.44
C PHE A 513 15.99 -22.41 -7.78
N PHE A 514 16.07 -23.30 -6.78
CA PHE A 514 16.13 -24.77 -6.85
C PHE A 514 17.52 -25.38 -7.07
N ASN A 515 18.27 -25.46 -5.97
CA ASN A 515 19.23 -26.55 -5.77
C ASN A 515 19.13 -27.03 -4.31
N GLU A 516 18.14 -27.90 -4.05
CA GLU A 516 18.21 -28.81 -2.91
C GLU A 516 18.12 -30.22 -3.46
N LYS A 517 19.22 -30.96 -3.35
CA LYS A 517 19.24 -32.41 -3.52
C LYS A 517 18.82 -33.08 -2.20
N PRO A 518 18.13 -34.22 -2.27
CA PRO A 518 17.59 -34.90 -1.10
C PRO A 518 18.66 -35.67 -0.33
N PHE A 519 18.55 -35.64 1.00
CA PHE A 519 19.28 -36.52 1.92
C PHE A 519 18.58 -37.90 1.97
N HIS A 520 19.34 -38.97 1.72
CA HIS A 520 18.96 -40.34 2.09
C HIS A 520 19.58 -40.70 3.45
N GLN A 521 18.86 -41.55 4.19
CA GLN A 521 19.14 -42.00 5.55
C GLN A 521 20.36 -42.94 5.68
N ALA A 522 20.96 -42.82 6.87
CA ALA A 522 21.79 -43.71 7.70
C ALA A 522 22.07 -45.17 7.29
N THR A 523 23.34 -45.57 7.48
CA THR A 523 23.83 -46.83 8.09
C THR A 523 25.34 -46.64 8.41
N GLU A 524 25.76 -46.74 9.68
CA GLU A 524 26.45 -47.90 10.31
C GLU A 524 27.99 -47.66 10.41
N ILE A 525 28.51 -47.35 11.61
CA ILE A 525 29.34 -48.19 12.52
C ILE A 525 30.88 -48.16 12.26
N GLU A 526 31.59 -47.98 13.38
CA GLU A 526 32.98 -48.36 13.75
C GLU A 526 34.19 -47.42 13.52
N ARG A 527 34.84 -47.17 14.68
CA ARG A 527 36.29 -47.13 15.01
C ARG A 527 37.19 -46.02 14.44
N GLU A 528 37.71 -45.18 15.33
CA GLU A 528 39.10 -45.21 15.86
C GLU A 528 39.35 -43.93 16.69
N LYS A 529 39.55 -44.07 18.00
CA LYS A 529 40.82 -44.05 18.75
C LYS A 529 41.37 -42.67 19.10
N ASP A 530 41.52 -42.50 20.40
CA ASP A 530 42.63 -41.87 21.11
C ASP A 530 43.01 -40.43 20.76
N SER A 531 42.78 -39.52 21.72
CA SER A 531 43.84 -39.17 22.68
C SER A 531 43.51 -37.89 23.46
N HIS A 532 44.06 -37.83 24.68
CA HIS A 532 44.23 -36.69 25.59
C HIS A 532 43.24 -36.53 26.76
N SER A 533 43.71 -37.13 27.86
CA SER A 533 43.33 -37.08 29.27
C SER A 533 43.11 -35.68 29.90
N PRO A 534 42.48 -35.63 31.10
CA PRO A 534 41.83 -34.45 31.65
C PRO A 534 42.74 -33.61 32.55
N ARG A 535 42.41 -32.32 32.71
CA ARG A 535 42.92 -31.50 33.81
C ARG A 535 41.89 -31.39 34.92
N GLU A 536 42.40 -31.65 36.10
CA GLU A 536 41.78 -31.70 37.42
C GLU A 536 41.15 -30.35 37.81
N MET A 537 40.00 -30.43 38.50
CA MET A 537 39.54 -29.36 39.39
C MET A 537 40.32 -29.43 40.70
N PRO A 538 40.72 -28.30 41.31
CA PRO A 538 41.17 -28.30 42.69
C PRO A 538 39.98 -28.16 43.63
N SER A 539 39.99 -29.00 44.66
CA SER A 539 39.10 -28.93 45.81
C SER A 539 39.82 -28.32 47.01
N PHE A 540 39.08 -27.45 47.70
CA PHE A 540 39.18 -26.98 49.10
C PHE A 540 40.21 -25.93 49.53
N GLY A 541 39.67 -24.90 50.18
CA GLY A 541 40.31 -23.78 50.87
C GLY A 541 39.26 -22.73 51.21
#